data_AF-A0A7M2YV70-F1
#
_entry.id   AF-A0A7M2YV70-F1
#
_cell.length_a   1.000
_cell.length_b   1.000
_cell.length_c   1.000
_cell.angle_alpha   90.00
_cell.angle_beta   90.00
_cell.angle_gamma   90.00
#
_symmetry.space_group_name_H-M   'P 1'
#
loop_
_entity.id
_entity.type
_entity.pdbx_description
1 polymer ?
#
loop_
_entity_poly.entity_id
_entity_poly.type
_entity_poly.pdbx_seq_one_letter_code
_entity_poly.pdbx_strand_id
1 'polypeptide(L)'
;MTKHRRRIPFLRDPHECEEVRARMTDYLDEDIELTEQRRVERHVRFCPRCRRVLSNLRVTIDRLAHLDAPAPADRAGDGEIAERVLGAWRDRGG
;
A
#
# COMPACT_ATOMS: atom_id res chain seq x y z
N MET A 1 43.98 -8.28 10.70
CA MET A 1 42.99 -9.35 10.38
C MET A 1 41.79 -8.74 9.64
N THR A 2 41.89 -8.71 8.33
CA THR A 2 41.02 -8.04 7.35
C THR A 2 39.74 -8.83 7.12
N LYS A 3 38.63 -8.40 7.72
CA LYS A 3 37.31 -9.04 7.53
C LYS A 3 36.71 -8.59 6.20
N HIS A 4 37.09 -9.27 5.12
CA HIS A 4 36.51 -9.12 3.78
C HIS A 4 35.05 -9.60 3.79
N ARG A 5 34.14 -8.75 4.26
CA ARG A 5 32.69 -8.98 4.17
C ARG A 5 32.23 -8.42 2.82
N ARG A 6 31.88 -9.31 1.88
CA ARG A 6 31.40 -9.00 0.52
C ARG A 6 30.42 -7.82 0.55
N ARG A 7 30.82 -6.67 -0.01
CA ARG A 7 30.01 -5.45 -0.09
C ARG A 7 28.99 -5.63 -1.21
N ILE A 8 27.73 -5.88 -0.89
CA ILE A 8 26.63 -5.71 -1.85
C ILE A 8 26.35 -4.20 -1.90
N PRO A 9 26.59 -3.51 -3.04
CA PRO A 9 26.60 -2.05 -3.09
C PRO A 9 25.26 -1.39 -2.72
N PHE A 10 24.15 -2.07 -2.97
CA PHE A 10 22.78 -1.53 -2.91
C PHE A 10 22.10 -1.55 -1.52
N LEU A 11 22.81 -1.91 -0.46
CA LEU A 11 22.21 -2.16 0.87
C LEU A 11 22.26 -0.96 1.83
N ARG A 12 22.86 0.17 1.46
CA ARG A 12 23.21 1.22 2.43
C ARG A 12 23.08 2.66 1.99
N ASP A 13 22.67 2.96 0.75
CA ASP A 13 22.42 4.35 0.39
C ASP A 13 21.06 4.80 0.94
N PRO A 14 21.00 5.74 1.89
CA PRO A 14 19.75 6.29 2.38
C PRO A 14 18.95 7.01 1.28
N HIS A 15 19.64 7.60 0.29
CA HIS A 15 19.02 8.31 -0.82
C HIS A 15 18.23 7.36 -1.73
N GLU A 16 18.82 6.22 -2.10
CA GLU A 16 18.10 5.20 -2.89
C GLU A 16 16.87 4.66 -2.16
N CYS A 17 16.93 4.53 -0.82
CA CYS A 17 15.78 4.08 -0.04
C CYS A 17 14.63 5.10 -0.07
N GLU A 18 14.95 6.39 -0.03
CA GLU A 18 13.97 7.47 -0.09
C GLU A 18 13.30 7.54 -1.45
N GLU A 19 14.09 7.52 -2.53
CA GLU A 19 13.57 7.53 -3.90
C GLU A 19 12.68 6.31 -4.19
N VAL A 20 13.11 5.11 -3.77
CA VAL A 20 12.29 3.89 -3.94
C VAL A 20 10.99 3.98 -3.14
N ARG A 21 11.03 4.55 -1.92
CA ARG A 21 9.83 4.72 -1.10
C ARG A 21 8.86 5.74 -1.70
N ALA A 22 9.37 6.80 -2.32
CA ALA A 22 8.55 7.80 -2.99
C ALA A 22 7.73 7.19 -4.14
N ARG A 23 8.23 6.14 -4.80
CA ARG A 23 7.54 5.45 -5.89
C ARG A 23 6.65 4.28 -5.46
N MET A 24 6.53 3.99 -4.16
CA MET A 24 5.79 2.82 -3.71
C MET A 24 4.29 2.91 -3.95
N THR A 25 3.69 4.11 -3.87
CA THR A 25 2.27 4.31 -4.13
C THR A 25 1.96 4.03 -5.61
N ASP A 26 2.64 4.73 -6.52
CA ASP A 26 2.58 4.49 -7.98
C ASP A 26 2.79 3.00 -8.33
N TYR A 27 3.75 2.34 -7.67
CA TYR A 27 4.00 0.91 -7.85
C TYR A 27 2.85 0.01 -7.38
N LEU A 28 2.16 0.38 -6.30
CA LEU A 28 1.01 -0.37 -5.78
C LEU A 28 -0.26 -0.14 -6.60
N ASP A 29 -0.40 1.05 -7.17
CA ASP A 29 -1.53 1.43 -8.03
C ASP A 29 -1.32 0.98 -9.49
N GLU A 30 -0.20 0.33 -9.79
CA GLU A 30 0.22 -0.08 -11.15
C GLU A 30 0.40 1.08 -12.14
N ASP A 31 0.43 2.33 -11.66
CA ASP A 31 0.64 3.56 -12.44
C ASP A 31 2.13 3.98 -12.41
N ILE A 32 3.00 3.09 -12.89
CA ILE A 32 4.44 3.30 -12.85
C ILE A 32 5.13 2.80 -14.13
N GLU A 33 6.15 3.51 -14.60
CA GLU A 33 6.96 3.05 -15.73
C GLU A 33 7.72 1.75 -15.41
N LEU A 34 7.88 0.87 -16.41
CA LEU A 34 8.54 -0.43 -16.28
C LEU A 34 9.97 -0.35 -15.71
N THR A 35 10.69 0.72 -16.03
CA THR A 35 12.05 0.99 -15.53
C THR A 35 12.05 1.21 -14.02
N GLU A 36 11.13 2.04 -13.53
CA GLU A 36 10.97 2.35 -12.11
C GLU A 36 10.36 1.17 -11.34
N GLN A 37 9.43 0.43 -11.94
CA GLN A 37 8.92 -0.82 -11.38
C GLN A 37 10.06 -1.80 -11.07
N ARG A 38 10.93 -2.07 -12.06
CA ARG A 38 12.10 -2.94 -11.89
C ARG A 38 13.08 -2.40 -10.85
N ARG A 39 13.18 -1.08 -10.71
CA ARG A 39 14.03 -0.43 -9.71
C ARG A 39 13.51 -0.71 -8.30
N VAL A 40 12.21 -0.55 -8.06
CA VAL A 40 11.55 -0.89 -6.79
C VAL A 40 11.78 -2.37 -6.46
N GLU A 41 11.47 -3.26 -7.41
CA GLU A 41 11.61 -4.72 -7.24
C GLU A 41 13.04 -5.15 -6.89
N ARG A 42 14.02 -4.64 -7.65
CA ARG A 42 15.44 -4.91 -7.41
C ARG A 42 15.85 -4.44 -6.02
N HIS A 43 15.45 -3.24 -5.63
CA HIS A 43 15.83 -2.70 -4.33
C HIS A 43 15.20 -3.50 -3.17
N VAL A 44 13.89 -3.78 -3.18
CA VAL A 44 13.22 -4.51 -2.09
C VAL A 44 13.67 -5.98 -1.97
N ARG A 45 14.17 -6.57 -3.08
CA ARG A 45 14.82 -7.89 -3.07
C ARG A 45 16.04 -7.90 -2.14
N PHE A 46 16.79 -6.80 -2.06
CA PHE A 46 18.01 -6.73 -1.24
C PHE A 46 17.80 -5.95 0.07
N CYS A 47 17.06 -4.85 0.08
CA CYS A 47 16.85 -4.02 1.26
C CYS A 47 15.68 -4.54 2.14
N PRO A 48 15.96 -5.12 3.33
CA PRO A 48 14.91 -5.64 4.20
C PRO A 48 14.00 -4.56 4.77
N ARG A 49 14.52 -3.33 4.95
CA ARG A 49 13.73 -2.20 5.45
C ARG A 49 12.66 -1.79 4.46
N CYS A 50 13.03 -1.53 3.21
CA CYS A 50 12.08 -1.15 2.15
C CYS A 50 11.10 -2.29 1.84
N ARG A 51 11.54 -3.55 1.93
CA ARG A 51 10.62 -4.70 1.84
C ARG A 51 9.54 -4.67 2.91
N ARG A 52 9.91 -4.38 4.17
CA ARG A 52 8.93 -4.25 5.26
C ARG A 52 7.97 -3.09 5.03
N VAL A 53 8.46 -1.95 4.56
CA VAL A 53 7.59 -0.80 4.24
C VAL A 53 6.57 -1.17 3.16
N LEU A 54 7.01 -1.74 2.04
CA LEU A 54 6.12 -2.15 0.96
C LEU A 54 5.09 -3.21 1.42
N SER A 55 5.52 -4.18 2.23
CA SER A 55 4.62 -5.18 2.81
C SER A 55 3.56 -4.56 3.73
N ASN A 56 3.95 -3.58 4.55
CA ASN A 56 3.01 -2.91 5.45
C ASN A 56 2.00 -2.07 4.66
N LEU A 57 2.43 -1.38 3.60
CA LEU A 57 1.52 -0.61 2.74
C LEU A 57 0.47 -1.53 2.10
N ARG A 58 0.89 -2.68 1.55
CA ARG A 58 -0.04 -3.69 1.00
C ARG A 58 -1.10 -4.13 2.00
N VAL A 59 -0.68 -4.46 3.23
CA VAL A 59 -1.60 -4.87 4.30
C VAL A 59 -2.56 -3.74 4.69
N THR A 60 -2.08 -2.50 4.75
CA THR A 60 -2.94 -1.35 5.04
C THR A 60 -3.99 -1.15 3.96
N ILE A 61 -3.60 -1.16 2.69
CA ILE A 61 -4.53 -1.00 1.55
C ILE A 61 -5.57 -2.13 1.53
N ASP A 62 -5.13 -3.38 1.67
CA ASP A 62 -6.00 -4.56 1.73
C ASP A 62 -7.06 -4.43 2.83
N ARG A 63 -6.64 -4.03 4.04
CA ARG A 63 -7.57 -3.80 5.16
C ARG A 63 -8.56 -2.69 4.90
N LEU A 64 -8.13 -1.58 4.28
CA LEU A 64 -9.01 -0.46 3.94
C LEU A 64 -10.02 -0.87 2.87
N ALA A 65 -9.58 -1.59 1.83
CA ALA A 65 -10.48 -2.11 0.78
C ALA A 65 -11.57 -3.03 1.35
N HIS A 66 -11.28 -3.76 2.42
CA HIS A 66 -12.26 -4.59 3.12
C HIS A 66 -13.25 -3.81 4.01
N LEU A 67 -12.97 -2.56 4.37
CA LEU A 67 -13.93 -1.70 5.08
C LEU A 67 -15.00 -1.15 4.14
N ASP A 68 -14.63 -0.89 2.89
CA ASP A 68 -15.52 -0.33 1.85
C ASP A 68 -16.32 -1.43 1.11
N ALA A 69 -16.09 -2.71 1.42
CA ALA A 69 -16.88 -3.79 0.87
C ALA A 69 -18.34 -3.66 1.34
N PRO A 70 -19.33 -3.55 0.43
CA PRO A 70 -20.73 -3.53 0.84
C PRO A 70 -21.01 -4.81 1.62
N ALA A 71 -21.72 -4.67 2.76
CA ALA A 71 -22.19 -5.82 3.51
C ALA A 71 -22.91 -6.77 2.54
N PRO A 72 -22.70 -8.10 2.65
CA PRO A 72 -23.40 -9.04 1.79
C PRO A 72 -24.91 -8.75 1.87
N ALA A 73 -25.52 -8.51 0.71
CA ALA A 73 -26.88 -7.98 0.56
C ALA A 73 -27.99 -8.97 1.02
N ASP A 74 -27.64 -10.01 1.76
CA ASP A 74 -28.53 -11.11 2.14
C ASP A 74 -28.99 -11.06 3.61
N ARG A 75 -28.61 -10.04 4.38
CA ARG A 75 -29.23 -9.80 5.67
C ARG A 75 -30.58 -9.10 5.46
N ALA A 76 -31.63 -9.92 5.37
CA ALA A 76 -33.02 -9.49 5.38
C ALA A 76 -33.30 -8.66 6.65
N GLY A 77 -33.10 -7.34 6.54
CA GLY A 77 -33.18 -6.38 7.66
C GLY A 77 -32.43 -5.06 7.42
N ASP A 78 -31.48 -5.04 6.48
CA ASP A 78 -30.58 -3.89 6.29
C ASP A 78 -31.21 -2.72 5.50
N GLY A 79 -32.32 -2.95 4.81
CA GLY A 79 -33.00 -1.95 3.96
C GLY A 79 -33.53 -0.75 4.74
N GLU A 80 -34.25 -0.97 5.84
CA GLU A 80 -34.84 0.10 6.66
C GLU A 80 -33.76 0.94 7.36
N ILE A 81 -32.68 0.29 7.82
CA ILE A 81 -31.54 0.96 8.47
C ILE A 81 -30.76 1.79 7.45
N ALA A 82 -30.51 1.25 6.25
CA ALA A 82 -29.82 1.95 5.18
C ALA A 82 -30.59 3.20 4.72
N GLU A 83 -31.90 3.09 4.56
CA GLU A 83 -32.77 4.20 4.14
C GLU A 83 -32.77 5.35 5.16
N ARG A 84 -32.82 5.01 6.46
CA ARG A 84 -32.71 5.98 7.55
C ARG A 84 -31.35 6.68 7.60
N VAL A 85 -30.26 5.95 7.37
CA VAL A 85 -28.90 6.52 7.34
C VAL A 85 -28.77 7.46 6.14
N LEU A 86 -29.12 7.01 4.94
CA LEU A 86 -29.02 7.82 3.71
C LEU A 86 -29.86 9.10 3.77
N GLY A 87 -31.06 9.05 4.35
CA GLY A 87 -31.86 10.25 4.62
C GLY A 87 -31.12 11.26 5.50
N ALA A 88 -30.58 10.80 6.62
CA ALA A 88 -29.85 11.66 7.55
C ALA A 88 -28.56 12.28 6.96
N TRP A 89 -27.92 11.63 5.99
CA TRP A 89 -26.78 12.21 5.27
C TRP A 89 -27.21 13.25 4.23
N ARG A 90 -28.35 13.06 3.57
CA ARG A 90 -28.91 14.01 2.60
C ARG A 90 -29.29 15.34 3.25
N ASP A 91 -29.75 15.28 4.49
CA ASP A 91 -30.16 16.46 5.28
C ASP A 91 -28.98 17.27 5.87
N ARG A 92 -27.76 16.71 5.88
CA ARG A 92 -26.55 17.37 6.41
C ARG A 92 -25.64 17.98 5.33
N GLY A 93 -25.96 17.81 4.05
CA GLY A 93 -25.16 18.28 2.92
C GLY A 93 -25.69 19.51 2.18
N GLY A 94 -26.66 20.22 2.75
CA GLY A 94 -27.26 21.45 2.19
C GLY A 94 -26.76 22.72 2.84
#